data_AF-A0A7X8XJG8-F1
#
_entry.id   AF-A0A7X8XJG8-F1
#
_cell.length_a   1.000
_cell.length_b   1.000
_cell.length_c   1.000
_cell.angle_alpha   90.00
_cell.angle_beta   90.00
_cell.angle_gamma   90.00
#
_symmetry.space_group_name_H-M   'P 1'
#
loop_
_entity.id
_entity.type
_entity.pdbx_description
1 polymer ?
#
loop_
_entity_poly.entity_id
_entity_poly.type
_entity_poly.pdbx_seq_one_letter_code
_entity_poly.pdbx_strand_id
1 'polypeptide(L)'
;MTMPTPEFEAFLRSFYAPLDNRAAIESFNLDALCALQGEERAQAEQLLIDQLAAGVVDTRVPDALAAMGSTAAPPYLHEALAALRAGPQRIAVAKALAALEPGFDNLSVMTGSLDSIDPRSRVDVAYELRHIPGAEADEALIAALADPDEIVRLNAQDSLFEKYGLQALRRPFPSKTNELALALTSSLAAVRAPAIAELRRILQGLQEGQTHEALGLVYPGEAENVDQDSFAASFHARRNEDGPWRQDYDLAALRRLPAYDRPWIQVMLHNGLAGCSWRDPDPRAPRAMAALGWTDFLPALQEARAGATGELAQAIDQAIATLQSDSD
;
A
#
# COMPACT_ATOMS: atom_id res chain seq x y z
N MET A 1 -6.10 -41.43 32.39
CA MET A 1 -5.77 -40.44 31.34
C MET A 1 -6.73 -40.70 30.20
N THR A 2 -7.71 -39.81 30.05
CA THR A 2 -8.57 -39.75 28.86
C THR A 2 -7.68 -39.45 27.65
N MET A 3 -7.96 -40.08 26.50
CA MET A 3 -7.25 -39.76 25.27
C MET A 3 -7.60 -38.33 24.84
N PRO A 4 -6.63 -37.54 24.34
CA PRO A 4 -6.88 -36.20 23.85
C PRO A 4 -7.87 -36.22 22.68
N THR A 5 -8.65 -35.16 22.55
CA THR A 5 -9.58 -35.00 21.41
C THR A 5 -8.83 -34.80 20.10
N PRO A 6 -9.41 -35.18 18.95
CA PRO A 6 -8.83 -34.91 17.64
C PRO A 6 -8.54 -33.42 17.42
N GLU A 7 -9.36 -32.53 17.97
CA GLU A 7 -9.18 -31.08 17.93
C GLU A 7 -7.93 -30.67 18.71
N PHE A 8 -7.74 -31.21 19.92
CA PHE A 8 -6.55 -30.90 20.71
C PHE A 8 -5.27 -31.41 20.03
N GLU A 9 -5.29 -32.62 19.48
CA GLU A 9 -4.18 -33.15 18.68
C GLU A 9 -3.90 -32.31 17.42
N ALA A 10 -4.94 -31.81 16.75
CA ALA A 10 -4.79 -30.94 15.58
C ALA A 10 -4.17 -29.58 15.95
N PHE A 11 -4.58 -28.97 17.06
CA PHE A 11 -3.95 -27.76 17.58
C PHE A 11 -2.46 -28.02 17.92
N LEU A 12 -2.16 -29.04 18.73
CA LEU A 12 -0.78 -29.35 19.12
C LEU A 12 0.13 -29.64 17.91
N ARG A 13 -0.39 -30.33 16.89
CA ARG A 13 0.36 -30.53 15.64
C ARG A 13 0.70 -29.22 14.95
N SER A 14 -0.23 -28.27 14.91
CA SER A 14 0.04 -26.94 14.33
C SER A 14 0.99 -26.10 15.20
N PHE A 15 0.90 -26.23 16.52
CA PHE A 15 1.72 -25.51 17.48
C PHE A 15 3.20 -25.91 17.38
N TYR A 16 3.46 -27.22 17.29
CA TYR A 16 4.82 -27.77 17.17
C TYR A 16 5.28 -27.99 15.72
N ALA A 17 4.48 -27.58 14.72
CA ALA A 17 4.84 -27.75 13.32
C ALA A 17 6.11 -26.96 12.97
N PRO A 18 7.01 -27.51 12.13
CA PRO A 18 8.09 -26.73 11.55
C PRO A 18 7.52 -25.60 10.68
N LEU A 19 8.18 -24.44 10.72
CA LEU A 19 7.82 -23.26 9.92
C LEU A 19 8.40 -23.35 8.51
N ASP A 20 8.08 -24.42 7.79
CA ASP A 20 8.64 -24.72 6.45
C ASP A 20 7.71 -24.36 5.28
N ASN A 21 6.49 -23.93 5.59
CA ASN A 21 5.50 -23.54 4.60
C ASN A 21 4.69 -22.32 5.06
N ARG A 22 4.08 -21.65 4.09
CA ARG A 22 3.34 -20.39 4.30
C ARG A 22 2.23 -20.53 5.34
N ALA A 23 1.42 -21.59 5.27
CA ALA A 23 0.30 -21.78 6.19
C ALA A 23 0.78 -21.94 7.64
N ALA A 24 1.86 -22.70 7.87
CA ALA A 24 2.45 -22.88 9.19
C ALA A 24 3.07 -21.57 9.74
N ILE A 25 3.62 -20.72 8.87
CA ILE A 25 4.17 -19.42 9.24
C ILE A 25 3.06 -18.43 9.62
N GLU A 26 1.95 -18.46 8.90
CA GLU A 26 0.88 -17.46 9.05
C GLU A 26 -0.04 -17.73 10.25
N SER A 27 -0.34 -18.99 10.60
CA SER A 27 -1.28 -19.27 11.69
C SER A 27 -1.15 -20.66 12.29
N PHE A 28 -1.74 -20.83 13.48
CA PHE A 28 -2.05 -22.15 14.04
C PHE A 28 -3.35 -22.70 13.43
N ASN A 29 -3.72 -23.94 13.77
CA ASN A 29 -5.04 -24.45 13.45
C ASN A 29 -6.10 -23.82 14.38
N LEU A 30 -6.54 -22.61 14.03
CA LEU A 30 -7.49 -21.82 14.83
C LEU A 30 -8.86 -22.48 14.95
N ASP A 31 -9.33 -23.19 13.92
CA ASP A 31 -10.59 -23.92 13.97
C ASP A 31 -10.56 -24.99 15.06
N ALA A 32 -9.47 -25.77 15.11
CA ALA A 32 -9.27 -26.78 16.13
C ALA A 32 -9.13 -26.15 17.53
N LEU A 33 -8.38 -25.05 17.65
CA LEU A 33 -8.21 -24.32 18.91
C LEU A 33 -9.55 -23.79 19.46
N CYS A 34 -10.38 -23.18 18.61
CA CYS A 34 -11.66 -22.59 19.01
C CYS A 34 -12.73 -23.65 19.33
N ALA A 35 -12.58 -24.88 18.83
CA ALA A 35 -13.47 -25.99 19.13
C ALA A 35 -13.21 -26.60 20.53
N LEU A 36 -12.04 -26.37 21.13
CA LEU A 36 -11.68 -26.94 22.44
C LEU A 36 -12.60 -26.45 23.55
N GLN A 37 -12.88 -27.35 24.51
CA GLN A 37 -13.69 -27.07 25.69
C GLN A 37 -13.03 -27.62 26.95
N GLY A 38 -13.43 -27.12 28.12
CA GLY A 38 -12.99 -27.67 29.42
C GLY A 38 -11.48 -27.65 29.63
N GLU A 39 -10.93 -28.77 30.12
CA GLU A 39 -9.50 -28.90 30.47
C GLU A 39 -8.57 -28.71 29.27
N GLU A 40 -8.92 -29.21 28.09
CA GLU A 40 -8.07 -29.08 26.90
C GLU A 40 -8.00 -27.64 26.40
N ARG A 41 -9.12 -26.89 26.48
CA ARG A 41 -9.10 -25.44 26.19
C ARG A 41 -8.18 -24.70 27.16
N ALA A 42 -8.30 -24.99 28.45
CA ALA A 42 -7.45 -24.37 29.47
C ALA A 42 -5.97 -24.73 29.28
N GLN A 43 -5.67 -25.97 28.88
CA GLN A 43 -4.31 -26.40 28.58
C GLN A 43 -3.74 -25.71 27.35
N ALA A 44 -4.51 -25.57 26.27
CA ALA A 44 -4.09 -24.84 25.08
C ALA A 44 -3.85 -23.35 25.37
N GLU A 45 -4.75 -22.72 26.14
CA GLU A 45 -4.61 -21.33 26.59
C GLU A 45 -3.33 -21.14 27.41
N GLN A 46 -3.05 -22.05 28.34
CA GLN A 46 -1.84 -21.99 29.18
C GLN A 46 -0.57 -22.15 28.34
N LEU A 47 -0.54 -23.05 27.35
CA LEU A 47 0.61 -23.21 26.45
C LEU A 47 0.94 -21.91 25.70
N LEU A 48 -0.09 -21.21 25.21
CA LEU A 48 0.06 -19.93 24.53
C LEU A 48 0.55 -18.83 25.48
N ILE A 49 0.01 -18.76 26.70
CA ILE A 49 0.44 -17.81 27.74
C ILE A 49 1.89 -18.07 28.17
N ASP A 50 2.28 -19.33 28.36
CA ASP A 50 3.65 -19.70 28.72
C ASP A 50 4.64 -19.28 27.62
N GLN A 51 4.23 -19.35 26.36
CA GLN A 51 5.06 -18.89 25.24
C GLN A 51 5.25 -17.35 25.25
N LEU A 52 4.21 -16.57 25.57
CA LEU A 52 4.36 -15.12 25.77
C LEU A 52 5.34 -14.82 26.91
N ALA A 53 5.18 -15.52 28.04
CA ALA A 53 6.02 -15.33 29.23
C ALA A 53 7.49 -15.71 29.01
N ALA A 54 7.76 -16.64 28.08
CA ALA A 54 9.11 -17.02 27.69
C ALA A 54 9.87 -15.94 26.89
N GLY A 55 9.20 -14.85 26.49
CA GLY A 55 9.82 -13.68 25.87
C GLY A 55 10.13 -13.82 24.38
N VAL A 56 9.81 -14.96 23.75
CA VAL A 56 9.83 -15.13 22.29
C VAL A 56 8.40 -15.03 21.78
N VAL A 57 8.00 -13.81 21.38
CA VAL A 57 6.64 -13.59 20.84
C VAL A 57 6.61 -14.04 19.38
N ASP A 58 6.22 -15.30 19.19
CA ASP A 58 5.68 -15.78 17.93
C ASP A 58 4.42 -14.98 17.57
N THR A 59 4.35 -14.36 16.39
CA THR A 59 3.22 -13.50 15.99
C THR A 59 1.89 -14.23 15.95
N ARG A 60 1.90 -15.58 15.83
CA ARG A 60 0.70 -16.41 15.82
C ARG A 60 0.04 -16.53 17.20
N VAL A 61 0.80 -16.31 18.29
CA VAL A 61 0.32 -16.50 19.66
C VAL A 61 -0.70 -15.43 20.08
N PRO A 62 -0.44 -14.12 19.92
CA PRO A 62 -1.45 -13.09 20.18
C PRO A 62 -2.74 -13.32 19.38
N ASP A 63 -2.63 -13.65 18.09
CA ASP A 63 -3.79 -13.90 17.22
C ASP A 63 -4.62 -15.11 17.71
N ALA A 64 -3.97 -16.17 18.17
CA ALA A 64 -4.65 -17.34 18.72
C ALA A 64 -5.36 -17.07 20.04
N LEU A 65 -4.72 -16.31 20.94
CA LEU A 65 -5.33 -15.89 22.21
C LEU A 65 -6.55 -14.99 21.98
N ALA A 66 -6.47 -14.10 20.99
CA ALA A 66 -7.59 -13.28 20.57
C ALA A 66 -8.73 -14.12 19.96
N ALA A 67 -8.41 -15.05 19.04
CA ALA A 67 -9.38 -15.91 18.38
C ALA A 67 -10.18 -16.77 19.36
N MET A 68 -9.53 -17.31 20.39
CA MET A 68 -10.21 -18.12 21.41
C MET A 68 -10.93 -17.30 22.49
N GLY A 69 -10.87 -15.96 22.42
CA GLY A 69 -11.45 -15.06 23.42
C GLY A 69 -10.85 -15.22 24.81
N SER A 70 -9.51 -15.34 24.91
CA SER A 70 -8.82 -15.54 26.19
C SER A 70 -9.02 -14.34 27.13
N THR A 71 -9.74 -14.56 28.23
CA THR A 71 -9.88 -13.54 29.28
C THR A 71 -8.67 -13.49 30.22
N ALA A 72 -7.79 -14.50 30.16
CA ALA A 72 -6.58 -14.59 30.99
C ALA A 72 -5.34 -13.96 30.33
N ALA A 73 -5.32 -13.84 28.99
CA ALA A 73 -4.20 -13.30 28.22
C ALA A 73 -3.86 -11.81 28.44
N PRO A 74 -4.81 -10.88 28.68
CA PRO A 74 -4.50 -9.44 28.63
C PRO A 74 -3.33 -8.97 29.52
N PRO A 75 -3.17 -9.41 30.78
CA PRO A 75 -2.01 -9.04 31.58
C PRO A 75 -0.67 -9.41 30.94
N TYR A 76 -0.58 -10.58 30.30
CA TYR A 76 0.64 -11.07 29.63
C TYR A 76 0.88 -10.33 28.31
N LEU A 77 -0.18 -10.00 27.58
CA LEU A 77 -0.08 -9.20 26.37
C LEU A 77 0.37 -7.77 26.68
N HIS A 78 -0.11 -7.16 27.77
CA HIS A 78 0.38 -5.87 28.23
C HIS A 78 1.87 -5.89 28.61
N GLU A 79 2.32 -6.92 29.32
CA GLU A 79 3.73 -7.11 29.64
C GLU A 79 4.58 -7.25 28.36
N ALA A 80 4.13 -8.09 27.42
CA ALA A 80 4.79 -8.25 26.13
C ALA A 80 4.84 -6.92 25.34
N LEU A 81 3.74 -6.17 25.30
CA LEU A 81 3.69 -4.88 24.61
C LEU A 81 4.67 -3.86 25.22
N ALA A 82 4.83 -3.85 26.55
CA ALA A 82 5.76 -2.95 27.23
C ALA A 82 7.23 -3.30 26.94
N ALA A 83 7.53 -4.59 26.74
CA ALA A 83 8.86 -5.09 26.40
C ALA A 83 9.24 -4.83 24.93
N LEU A 84 8.28 -4.91 24.01
CA LEU A 84 8.50 -4.73 22.58
C LEU A 84 8.61 -3.25 22.19
N ARG A 85 9.63 -2.86 21.43
CA ARG A 85 9.82 -1.46 20.98
C ARG A 85 9.21 -1.18 19.61
N ALA A 86 9.35 -2.11 18.68
CA ALA A 86 8.82 -2.08 17.32
C ALA A 86 8.73 -3.53 16.82
N GLY A 87 8.33 -3.74 15.57
CA GLY A 87 8.29 -5.06 14.95
C GLY A 87 6.87 -5.61 14.79
N PRO A 88 6.71 -6.62 13.92
CA PRO A 88 5.43 -7.30 13.68
C PRO A 88 4.83 -7.91 14.96
N GLN A 89 5.67 -8.31 15.92
CA GLN A 89 5.23 -8.82 17.22
C GLN A 89 4.47 -7.76 18.03
N ARG A 90 4.94 -6.51 18.01
CA ARG A 90 4.31 -5.41 18.74
C ARG A 90 2.91 -5.15 18.20
N ILE A 91 2.77 -5.21 16.89
CA ILE A 91 1.52 -5.02 16.15
C ILE A 91 0.55 -6.17 16.48
N ALA A 92 1.01 -7.43 16.40
CA ALA A 92 0.20 -8.60 16.74
C ALA A 92 -0.34 -8.55 18.19
N VAL A 93 0.51 -8.17 19.14
CA VAL A 93 0.11 -7.99 20.55
C VAL A 93 -0.93 -6.88 20.71
N ALA A 94 -0.72 -5.73 20.06
CA ALA A 94 -1.65 -4.61 20.12
C ALA A 94 -3.03 -4.95 19.53
N LYS A 95 -3.05 -5.68 18.40
CA LYS A 95 -4.29 -6.21 17.82
C LYS A 95 -5.03 -7.15 18.77
N ALA A 96 -4.30 -8.07 19.38
CA ALA A 96 -4.90 -9.02 20.32
C ALA A 96 -5.51 -8.31 21.54
N LEU A 97 -4.81 -7.31 22.10
CA LEU A 97 -5.35 -6.46 23.17
C LEU A 97 -6.61 -5.71 22.70
N ALA A 98 -6.60 -5.13 21.51
CA ALA A 98 -7.77 -4.44 20.95
C ALA A 98 -9.00 -5.36 20.79
N ALA A 99 -8.77 -6.64 20.47
CA ALA A 99 -9.82 -7.64 20.33
C ALA A 99 -10.35 -8.16 21.69
N LEU A 100 -9.48 -8.27 22.70
CA LEU A 100 -9.81 -8.85 24.01
C LEU A 100 -10.27 -7.81 25.03
N GLU A 101 -9.84 -6.56 24.91
CA GLU A 101 -10.11 -5.47 25.86
C GLU A 101 -10.79 -4.28 25.18
N PRO A 102 -12.13 -4.18 25.28
CA PRO A 102 -12.85 -3.01 24.82
C PRO A 102 -12.30 -1.73 25.47
N GLY A 103 -11.83 -0.79 24.66
CA GLY A 103 -11.25 0.47 25.12
C GLY A 103 -9.72 0.52 25.14
N PHE A 104 -9.02 -0.57 24.78
CA PHE A 104 -7.58 -0.50 24.52
C PHE A 104 -7.27 0.47 23.37
N ASP A 105 -6.36 1.41 23.60
CA ASP A 105 -5.95 2.41 22.61
C ASP A 105 -4.97 1.83 21.58
N ASN A 106 -5.52 1.03 20.67
CA ASN A 106 -4.75 0.44 19.58
C ASN A 106 -4.21 1.51 18.61
N LEU A 107 -4.94 2.60 18.40
CA LEU A 107 -4.58 3.63 17.45
C LEU A 107 -3.27 4.32 17.82
N SER A 108 -3.08 4.68 19.09
CA SER A 108 -1.81 5.28 19.54
C SER A 108 -0.61 4.32 19.37
N VAL A 109 -0.82 3.02 19.57
CA VAL A 109 0.23 2.01 19.37
C VAL A 109 0.60 1.87 17.90
N MET A 110 -0.40 1.84 17.02
CA MET A 110 -0.20 1.74 15.57
C MET A 110 0.48 2.98 15.02
N THR A 111 -0.03 4.18 15.31
CA THR A 111 0.55 5.44 14.82
C THR A 111 1.98 5.64 15.30
N GLY A 112 2.30 5.33 16.56
CA GLY A 112 3.69 5.36 17.06
C GLY A 112 4.62 4.33 16.40
N SER A 113 4.07 3.30 15.75
CA SER A 113 4.85 2.28 15.04
C SER A 113 5.12 2.64 13.57
N LEU A 114 4.49 3.70 13.03
CA LEU A 114 4.83 4.28 11.72
C LEU A 114 6.24 4.91 11.72
N ASP A 115 6.78 5.28 12.87
CA ASP A 115 8.15 5.80 12.99
C ASP A 115 9.22 4.69 13.08
N SER A 116 8.82 3.41 12.96
CA SER A 116 9.75 2.28 12.99
C SER A 116 10.77 2.37 11.85
N ILE A 117 12.04 2.09 12.13
CA ILE A 117 13.08 2.00 11.09
C ILE A 117 12.85 0.82 10.14
N ASP A 118 12.15 -0.22 10.59
CA ASP A 118 11.87 -1.44 9.81
C ASP A 118 10.65 -1.22 8.90
N PRO A 119 10.82 -1.24 7.57
CA PRO A 119 9.71 -1.05 6.63
C PRO A 119 8.62 -2.12 6.76
N ARG A 120 8.96 -3.36 7.15
CA ARG A 120 7.95 -4.43 7.33
C ARG A 120 6.96 -4.07 8.44
N SER A 121 7.47 -3.59 9.57
CA SER A 121 6.63 -3.05 10.63
C SER A 121 5.70 -1.94 10.14
N ARG A 122 6.21 -0.99 9.33
CA ARG A 122 5.40 0.12 8.80
C ARG A 122 4.33 -0.36 7.80
N VAL A 123 4.65 -1.37 6.98
CA VAL A 123 3.70 -2.05 6.10
C VAL A 123 2.56 -2.67 6.91
N ASP A 124 2.90 -3.44 7.94
CA ASP A 124 1.89 -4.09 8.80
C ASP A 124 1.01 -3.04 9.48
N VAL A 125 1.59 -1.95 9.98
CA VAL A 125 0.81 -0.83 10.54
C VAL A 125 -0.13 -0.22 9.51
N ALA A 126 0.35 0.08 8.31
CA ALA A 126 -0.49 0.64 7.24
C ALA A 126 -1.64 -0.32 6.87
N TYR A 127 -1.40 -1.62 6.88
CA TYR A 127 -2.44 -2.62 6.69
C TYR A 127 -3.46 -2.64 7.85
N GLU A 128 -3.01 -2.57 9.11
CA GLU A 128 -3.91 -2.64 10.27
C GLU A 128 -4.73 -1.37 10.49
N LEU A 129 -4.18 -0.19 10.18
CA LEU A 129 -4.88 1.09 10.29
C LEU A 129 -6.16 1.15 9.44
N ARG A 130 -6.28 0.33 8.39
CA ARG A 130 -7.50 0.25 7.57
C ARG A 130 -8.74 -0.22 8.34
N HIS A 131 -8.51 -1.03 9.38
CA HIS A 131 -9.57 -1.61 10.22
C HIS A 131 -9.93 -0.72 11.40
N ILE A 132 -9.15 0.35 11.65
CA ILE A 132 -9.39 1.31 12.73
C ILE A 132 -10.25 2.46 12.18
N PRO A 133 -11.45 2.70 12.74
CA PRO A 133 -12.31 3.79 12.30
C PRO A 133 -11.78 5.15 12.77
N GLY A 134 -12.21 6.22 12.11
CA GLY A 134 -11.95 7.60 12.52
C GLY A 134 -10.86 8.32 11.72
N ALA A 135 -10.93 9.65 11.77
CA ALA A 135 -10.08 10.55 10.98
C ALA A 135 -8.59 10.48 11.34
N GLU A 136 -8.26 10.16 12.59
CA GLU A 136 -6.87 10.03 13.04
C GLU A 136 -6.16 8.84 12.37
N ALA A 137 -6.86 7.70 12.18
CA ALA A 137 -6.32 6.57 11.43
C ALA A 137 -6.16 6.92 9.94
N ASP A 138 -7.07 7.70 9.38
CA ASP A 138 -6.98 8.16 7.99
C ASP A 138 -5.81 9.10 7.78
N GLU A 139 -5.58 10.07 8.69
CA GLU A 139 -4.43 10.97 8.60
C GLU A 139 -3.10 10.22 8.79
N ALA A 140 -3.07 9.18 9.63
CA ALA A 140 -1.90 8.31 9.74
C ALA A 140 -1.58 7.56 8.44
N LEU A 141 -2.61 7.03 7.76
CA LEU A 141 -2.46 6.42 6.44
C LEU A 141 -2.05 7.45 5.38
N ILE A 142 -2.64 8.65 5.41
CA ILE A 142 -2.27 9.75 4.50
C ILE A 142 -0.80 10.15 4.69
N ALA A 143 -0.32 10.21 5.94
CA ALA A 143 1.08 10.47 6.24
C ALA A 143 1.99 9.36 5.68
N ALA A 144 1.58 8.10 5.77
CA ALA A 144 2.34 6.96 5.24
C ALA A 144 2.47 6.96 3.69
N LEU A 145 1.63 7.72 2.96
CA LEU A 145 1.83 7.96 1.52
C LEU A 145 3.09 8.79 1.20
N ALA A 146 3.69 9.43 2.21
CA ALA A 146 4.96 10.11 2.09
C ALA A 146 6.17 9.24 2.47
N ASP A 147 5.96 7.97 2.88
CA ASP A 147 7.05 7.07 3.30
C ASP A 147 8.10 6.91 2.19
N PRO A 148 9.41 6.86 2.52
CA PRO A 148 10.45 6.58 1.53
C PRO A 148 10.32 5.21 0.87
N ASP A 149 9.74 4.21 1.55
CA ASP A 149 9.57 2.85 1.04
C ASP A 149 8.30 2.74 0.18
N GLU A 150 8.45 2.25 -1.06
CA GLU A 150 7.34 2.08 -2.01
C GLU A 150 6.27 1.11 -1.50
N ILE A 151 6.67 0.05 -0.79
CA ILE A 151 5.73 -0.97 -0.29
C ILE A 151 4.89 -0.40 0.84
N VAL A 152 5.45 0.46 1.70
CA VAL A 152 4.66 1.19 2.72
C VAL A 152 3.64 2.11 2.05
N ARG A 153 4.05 2.88 1.04
CA ARG A 153 3.13 3.76 0.29
C ARG A 153 2.01 2.98 -0.40
N LEU A 154 2.33 1.84 -1.00
CA LEU A 154 1.35 0.94 -1.65
C LEU A 154 0.31 0.44 -0.63
N ASN A 155 0.75 -0.03 0.53
CA ASN A 155 -0.18 -0.53 1.55
C ASN A 155 -1.03 0.60 2.15
N ALA A 156 -0.46 1.79 2.37
CA ALA A 156 -1.21 2.95 2.82
C ALA A 156 -2.30 3.36 1.82
N GLN A 157 -1.97 3.37 0.53
CA GLN A 157 -2.93 3.61 -0.56
C GLN A 157 -4.01 2.54 -0.57
N ASP A 158 -3.65 1.27 -0.62
CA ASP A 158 -4.61 0.17 -0.72
C ASP A 158 -5.56 0.15 0.47
N SER A 159 -5.05 0.42 1.68
CA SER A 159 -5.84 0.58 2.90
C SER A 159 -6.87 1.72 2.80
N LEU A 160 -6.46 2.91 2.35
CA LEU A 160 -7.38 4.03 2.14
C LEU A 160 -8.40 3.71 1.05
N PHE A 161 -7.97 3.08 -0.04
CA PHE A 161 -8.86 2.77 -1.16
C PHE A 161 -9.90 1.71 -0.79
N GLU A 162 -9.52 0.70 0.00
CA GLU A 162 -10.45 -0.31 0.50
C GLU A 162 -11.44 0.29 1.49
N LYS A 163 -10.96 1.06 2.48
CA LYS A 163 -11.78 1.71 3.51
C LYS A 163 -12.87 2.60 2.91
N TYR A 164 -12.58 3.23 1.77
CA TYR A 164 -13.48 4.16 1.09
C TYR A 164 -14.12 3.61 -0.19
N GLY A 165 -13.98 2.31 -0.47
CA GLY A 165 -14.60 1.67 -1.64
C GLY A 165 -14.06 2.15 -3.00
N LEU A 166 -12.91 2.81 -3.02
CA LEU A 166 -12.29 3.36 -4.23
C LEU A 166 -11.71 2.28 -5.14
N GLN A 167 -11.35 1.09 -4.61
CA GLN A 167 -10.78 0.00 -5.42
C GLN A 167 -11.65 -0.37 -6.64
N ALA A 168 -12.98 -0.35 -6.49
CA ALA A 168 -13.92 -0.66 -7.56
C ALA A 168 -13.89 0.37 -8.71
N LEU A 169 -13.41 1.59 -8.44
CA LEU A 169 -13.35 2.70 -9.38
C LEU A 169 -12.00 2.82 -10.09
N ARG A 170 -11.08 1.87 -9.90
CA ARG A 170 -9.79 1.84 -10.62
C ARG A 170 -9.92 1.51 -12.10
N ARG A 171 -11.12 1.16 -12.55
CA ARG A 171 -11.42 0.88 -13.95
C ARG A 171 -12.42 1.89 -14.50
N PRO A 172 -12.26 2.30 -15.78
CA PRO A 172 -11.16 1.97 -16.69
C PRO A 172 -9.81 2.58 -16.24
N PHE A 173 -8.70 2.20 -16.86
CA PHE A 173 -7.36 2.65 -16.44
C PHE A 173 -7.17 4.19 -16.41
N PRO A 174 -7.82 4.98 -17.27
CA PRO A 174 -7.76 6.44 -17.17
C PRO A 174 -8.72 7.03 -16.10
N SER A 175 -9.29 6.21 -15.22
CA SER A 175 -10.08 6.70 -14.10
C SER A 175 -9.25 7.52 -13.11
N LYS A 176 -9.87 8.53 -12.51
CA LYS A 176 -9.26 9.37 -11.47
C LYS A 176 -8.65 8.55 -10.33
N THR A 177 -9.30 7.44 -9.95
CA THR A 177 -8.81 6.57 -8.89
C THR A 177 -7.55 5.82 -9.31
N ASN A 178 -7.46 5.34 -10.55
CA ASN A 178 -6.22 4.73 -11.03
C ASN A 178 -5.11 5.78 -11.24
N GLU A 179 -5.45 7.00 -11.66
CA GLU A 179 -4.50 8.11 -11.71
C GLU A 179 -3.89 8.38 -10.33
N LEU A 180 -4.73 8.49 -9.29
CA LEU A 180 -4.27 8.64 -7.91
C LEU A 180 -3.43 7.43 -7.48
N ALA A 181 -3.87 6.22 -7.81
CA ALA A 181 -3.12 5.00 -7.47
C ALA A 181 -1.68 5.05 -8.01
N LEU A 182 -1.51 5.47 -9.25
CA LEU A 182 -0.21 5.56 -9.91
C LEU A 182 0.61 6.77 -9.42
N ALA A 183 -0.03 7.87 -9.05
CA ALA A 183 0.66 9.07 -8.58
C ALA A 183 1.17 8.93 -7.14
N LEU A 184 0.35 8.33 -6.25
CA LEU A 184 0.63 8.18 -4.82
C LEU A 184 1.80 7.25 -4.52
N THR A 185 2.17 6.35 -5.43
CA THR A 185 3.28 5.40 -5.23
C THR A 185 4.58 5.88 -5.86
N SER A 186 4.54 6.97 -6.64
CA SER A 186 5.72 7.55 -7.30
C SER A 186 6.84 7.86 -6.30
N SER A 187 8.09 7.63 -6.70
CA SER A 187 9.25 8.07 -5.92
C SER A 187 9.41 9.59 -5.90
N LEU A 188 8.81 10.30 -6.87
CA LEU A 188 8.90 11.77 -7.00
C LEU A 188 7.87 12.46 -6.10
N ALA A 189 8.35 13.24 -5.13
CA ALA A 189 7.52 14.04 -4.22
C ALA A 189 6.68 15.09 -4.97
N ALA A 190 7.20 15.67 -6.06
CA ALA A 190 6.48 16.60 -6.93
C ALA A 190 5.24 15.97 -7.58
N VAL A 191 5.22 14.64 -7.73
CA VAL A 191 4.06 13.89 -8.24
C VAL A 191 3.17 13.44 -7.08
N ARG A 192 3.76 12.92 -6.00
CA ARG A 192 2.98 12.43 -4.84
C ARG A 192 2.24 13.52 -4.08
N ALA A 193 2.89 14.65 -3.79
CA ALA A 193 2.32 15.65 -2.88
C ALA A 193 0.99 16.24 -3.39
N PRO A 194 0.84 16.62 -4.68
CA PRO A 194 -0.46 17.00 -5.23
C PRO A 194 -1.50 15.87 -5.19
N ALA A 195 -1.08 14.62 -5.43
CA ALA A 195 -1.98 13.47 -5.36
C ALA A 195 -2.47 13.18 -3.94
N ILE A 196 -1.62 13.37 -2.93
CA ILE A 196 -1.99 13.28 -1.51
C ILE A 196 -3.02 14.37 -1.15
N ALA A 197 -2.80 15.60 -1.61
CA ALA A 197 -3.74 16.70 -1.37
C ALA A 197 -5.11 16.43 -2.03
N GLU A 198 -5.12 15.92 -3.26
CA GLU A 198 -6.36 15.55 -3.96
C GLU A 198 -7.06 14.35 -3.29
N LEU A 199 -6.31 13.35 -2.84
CA LEU A 199 -6.88 12.24 -2.08
C LEU A 199 -7.54 12.75 -0.79
N ARG A 200 -6.88 13.63 -0.02
CA ARG A 200 -7.47 14.21 1.20
C ARG A 200 -8.80 14.91 0.90
N ARG A 201 -8.88 15.69 -0.20
CA ARG A 201 -10.12 16.34 -0.63
C ARG A 201 -11.22 15.32 -0.94
N ILE A 202 -10.89 14.25 -1.66
CA ILE A 202 -11.83 13.18 -2.00
C ILE A 202 -12.34 12.48 -0.74
N LEU A 203 -11.44 12.08 0.16
CA LEU A 203 -11.79 11.41 1.41
C LEU A 203 -12.70 12.28 2.28
N GLN A 204 -12.37 13.56 2.42
CA GLN A 204 -13.23 14.52 3.12
C GLN A 204 -14.63 14.59 2.49
N GLY A 205 -14.72 14.71 1.17
CA GLY A 205 -16.01 14.78 0.49
C GLY A 205 -16.84 13.49 0.63
N LEU A 206 -16.20 12.31 0.63
CA LEU A 206 -16.88 11.04 0.91
C LEU A 206 -17.41 10.98 2.35
N GLN A 207 -16.64 11.44 3.32
CA GLN A 207 -17.08 11.55 4.73
C GLN A 207 -18.26 12.52 4.89
N GLU A 208 -18.31 13.58 4.08
CA GLU A 208 -19.41 14.53 4.00
C GLU A 208 -20.63 14.01 3.20
N GLY A 209 -20.56 12.78 2.68
CA GLY A 209 -21.65 12.13 1.94
C GLY A 209 -21.76 12.53 0.47
N GLN A 210 -20.72 13.13 -0.12
CA GLN A 210 -20.69 13.41 -1.55
C GLN A 210 -20.59 12.11 -2.36
N THR A 211 -21.34 12.05 -3.46
CA THR A 211 -21.31 10.93 -4.40
C THR A 211 -19.99 10.87 -5.18
N HIS A 212 -19.63 9.70 -5.71
CA HIS A 212 -18.48 9.54 -6.60
C HIS A 212 -18.53 10.47 -7.82
N GLU A 213 -19.71 10.71 -8.39
CA GLU A 213 -19.94 11.62 -9.51
C GLU A 213 -19.61 13.07 -9.13
N ALA A 214 -20.14 13.55 -8.00
CA ALA A 214 -19.87 14.89 -7.47
C ALA A 214 -18.39 15.14 -7.18
N LEU A 215 -17.65 14.07 -6.83
CA LEU A 215 -16.21 14.11 -6.60
C LEU A 215 -15.37 13.97 -7.87
N GLY A 216 -15.99 13.74 -9.04
CA GLY A 216 -15.31 13.55 -10.32
C GLY A 216 -14.59 12.21 -10.44
N LEU A 217 -15.03 11.18 -9.70
CA LEU A 217 -14.41 9.84 -9.73
C LEU A 217 -14.95 8.95 -10.85
N VAL A 218 -16.11 9.31 -11.41
CA VAL A 218 -16.67 8.61 -12.56
C VAL A 218 -15.95 9.06 -13.83
N TYR A 219 -15.31 8.12 -14.51
CA TYR A 219 -14.60 8.39 -15.75
C TYR A 219 -15.59 8.81 -16.85
N PRO A 220 -15.38 9.95 -17.52
CA PRO A 220 -16.32 10.49 -18.51
C PRO A 220 -16.18 9.89 -19.91
N GLY A 221 -15.10 9.15 -20.18
CA GLY A 221 -14.81 8.59 -21.50
C GLY A 221 -15.31 7.15 -21.70
N GLU A 222 -15.08 6.64 -22.92
CA GLU A 222 -15.34 5.24 -23.26
C GLU A 222 -14.31 4.32 -22.57
N ALA A 223 -14.75 3.12 -22.17
CA ALA A 223 -13.89 2.16 -21.48
C ALA A 223 -12.78 1.58 -22.38
N GLU A 224 -13.00 1.57 -23.69
CA GLU A 224 -12.05 1.09 -24.69
C GLU A 224 -11.75 2.23 -25.67
N ASN A 225 -10.46 2.46 -25.94
CA ASN A 225 -10.04 3.50 -26.87
C ASN A 225 -8.71 3.07 -27.53
N VAL A 226 -8.72 2.99 -28.86
CA VAL A 226 -7.57 2.51 -29.65
C VAL A 226 -6.31 3.35 -29.44
N ASP A 227 -6.43 4.66 -29.22
CA ASP A 227 -5.29 5.54 -28.97
C ASP A 227 -4.75 5.33 -27.54
N GLN A 228 -5.62 5.03 -26.56
CA GLN A 228 -5.18 4.64 -25.21
C GLN A 228 -4.41 3.32 -25.25
N ASP A 229 -4.96 2.32 -25.96
CA ASP A 229 -4.33 1.01 -26.10
C ASP A 229 -3.00 1.10 -26.85
N SER A 230 -2.94 1.89 -27.92
CA SER A 230 -1.72 2.14 -28.69
C SER A 230 -0.65 2.82 -27.85
N PHE A 231 -0.99 3.86 -27.08
CA PHE A 231 -0.06 4.49 -26.17
C PHE A 231 0.40 3.51 -25.08
N ALA A 232 -0.51 2.77 -24.44
CA ALA A 232 -0.18 1.79 -23.42
C ALA A 232 0.77 0.71 -23.95
N ALA A 233 0.53 0.21 -25.17
CA ALA A 233 1.43 -0.74 -25.85
C ALA A 233 2.84 -0.14 -26.05
N SER A 234 2.92 1.11 -26.51
CA SER A 234 4.20 1.81 -26.66
C SER A 234 4.92 2.03 -25.33
N PHE A 235 4.15 2.29 -24.27
CA PHE A 235 4.65 2.46 -22.92
C PHE A 235 5.28 1.16 -22.42
N HIS A 236 4.61 0.02 -22.59
CA HIS A 236 5.10 -1.29 -22.14
C HIS A 236 6.16 -1.94 -23.05
N ALA A 237 6.36 -1.42 -24.26
CA ALA A 237 7.37 -1.93 -25.19
C ALA A 237 8.79 -1.79 -24.62
N ARG A 238 9.59 -2.86 -24.76
CA ARG A 238 10.98 -2.89 -24.30
C ARG A 238 11.89 -2.12 -25.24
N ARG A 239 12.84 -1.38 -24.68
CA ARG A 239 13.77 -0.51 -25.42
C ARG A 239 14.83 -1.27 -26.23
N ASN A 240 15.14 -2.51 -25.83
CA ASN A 240 16.17 -3.36 -26.43
C ASN A 240 15.66 -4.28 -27.54
N GLU A 241 14.36 -4.26 -27.81
CA GLU A 241 13.75 -4.99 -28.91
C GLU A 241 13.61 -4.06 -30.11
N ASP A 242 13.95 -4.55 -31.32
CA ASP A 242 13.71 -3.80 -32.53
C ASP A 242 12.20 -3.65 -32.74
N GLY A 243 11.71 -2.42 -32.68
CA GLY A 243 10.28 -2.12 -32.72
C GLY A 243 10.02 -0.63 -32.95
N PRO A 244 8.77 -0.26 -33.31
CA PRO A 244 8.42 1.11 -33.70
C PRO A 244 8.60 2.13 -32.57
N TRP A 245 8.61 1.67 -31.31
CA TRP A 245 8.69 2.53 -30.12
C TRP A 245 10.04 2.48 -29.40
N ARG A 246 11.09 2.04 -30.10
CA ARG A 246 12.45 1.96 -29.54
C ARG A 246 12.96 3.31 -29.06
N GLN A 247 12.65 4.38 -29.78
CA GLN A 247 13.16 5.73 -29.52
C GLN A 247 12.16 6.64 -28.81
N ASP A 248 10.87 6.46 -29.03
CA ASP A 248 9.80 7.31 -28.52
C ASP A 248 8.53 6.48 -28.25
N TYR A 249 7.67 6.97 -27.36
CA TYR A 249 6.30 6.47 -27.22
C TYR A 249 5.46 6.83 -28.44
N ASP A 250 4.24 6.29 -28.53
CA ASP A 250 3.30 6.67 -29.58
C ASP A 250 2.74 8.09 -29.35
N LEU A 251 3.53 9.09 -29.71
CA LEU A 251 3.16 10.51 -29.57
C LEU A 251 1.96 10.88 -30.45
N ALA A 252 1.73 10.15 -31.54
CA ALA A 252 0.60 10.39 -32.42
C ALA A 252 -0.70 9.96 -31.74
N ALA A 253 -0.72 8.79 -31.10
CA ALA A 253 -1.83 8.36 -30.25
C ALA A 253 -2.07 9.34 -29.10
N LEU A 254 -1.02 9.72 -28.36
CA LEU A 254 -1.13 10.68 -27.25
C LEU A 254 -1.78 12.01 -27.65
N ARG A 255 -1.43 12.55 -28.83
CA ARG A 255 -1.99 13.82 -29.32
C ARG A 255 -3.44 13.74 -29.77
N ARG A 256 -3.93 12.54 -30.11
CA ARG A 256 -5.34 12.31 -30.48
C ARG A 256 -6.24 12.08 -29.28
N LEU A 257 -5.66 11.79 -28.11
CA LEU A 257 -6.44 11.57 -26.90
C LEU A 257 -7.21 12.82 -26.49
N PRO A 258 -8.45 12.66 -26.01
CA PRO A 258 -9.29 13.76 -25.57
C PRO A 258 -8.72 14.43 -24.32
N ALA A 259 -9.08 15.70 -24.12
CA ALA A 259 -8.53 16.51 -23.03
C ALA A 259 -8.78 15.92 -21.62
N TYR A 260 -9.85 15.14 -21.44
CA TYR A 260 -10.14 14.50 -20.16
C TYR A 260 -9.16 13.35 -19.81
N ASP A 261 -8.42 12.82 -20.78
CA ASP A 261 -7.37 11.79 -20.54
C ASP A 261 -6.01 12.40 -20.19
N ARG A 262 -5.89 13.74 -20.24
CA ARG A 262 -4.64 14.45 -19.91
C ARG A 262 -4.06 14.03 -18.56
N PRO A 263 -4.82 13.93 -17.45
CA PRO A 263 -4.24 13.56 -16.15
C PRO A 263 -3.70 12.12 -16.13
N TRP A 264 -4.38 11.18 -16.80
CA TRP A 264 -3.87 9.83 -17.02
C TRP A 264 -2.57 9.81 -17.82
N ILE A 265 -2.47 10.59 -18.90
CA ILE A 265 -1.22 10.73 -19.67
C ILE A 265 -0.10 11.26 -18.77
N GLN A 266 -0.40 12.31 -17.99
CA GLN A 266 0.58 12.90 -17.08
C GLN A 266 1.14 11.87 -16.09
N VAL A 267 0.28 11.10 -15.41
CA VAL A 267 0.74 10.12 -14.43
C VAL A 267 1.50 8.96 -15.07
N MET A 268 1.11 8.52 -16.27
CA MET A 268 1.83 7.50 -17.02
C MET A 268 3.24 7.96 -17.37
N LEU A 269 3.39 9.20 -17.85
CA LEU A 269 4.70 9.77 -18.15
C LEU A 269 5.53 10.00 -16.88
N HIS A 270 4.92 10.41 -15.76
CA HIS A 270 5.62 10.49 -14.47
C HIS A 270 6.14 9.12 -14.01
N ASN A 271 5.36 8.05 -14.19
CA ASN A 271 5.83 6.68 -13.89
C ASN A 271 6.97 6.25 -14.82
N GLY A 272 6.91 6.61 -16.11
CA GLY A 272 8.03 6.43 -17.02
C GLY A 272 9.29 7.19 -16.59
N LEU A 273 9.14 8.44 -16.12
CA LEU A 273 10.25 9.27 -15.66
C LEU A 273 10.89 8.74 -14.36
N ALA A 274 10.06 8.35 -13.39
CA ALA A 274 10.48 7.93 -12.05
C ALA A 274 10.96 6.48 -12.00
N GLY A 275 10.48 5.64 -12.93
CA GLY A 275 10.51 4.19 -12.76
C GLY A 275 9.57 3.72 -11.65
N CYS A 276 9.49 2.40 -11.49
CA CYS A 276 8.73 1.73 -10.42
C CYS A 276 9.35 0.35 -10.15
N SER A 277 8.89 -0.35 -9.10
CA SER A 277 9.38 -1.67 -8.69
C SER A 277 9.55 -2.74 -9.79
N TRP A 278 8.85 -2.62 -10.92
CA TRP A 278 8.92 -3.55 -12.06
C TRP A 278 9.51 -2.94 -13.34
N ARG A 279 10.00 -1.69 -13.31
CA ARG A 279 10.52 -0.99 -14.48
C ARG A 279 11.49 0.13 -14.13
N ASP A 280 12.65 0.13 -14.76
CA ASP A 280 13.61 1.24 -14.67
C ASP A 280 13.06 2.54 -15.30
N PRO A 281 13.52 3.72 -14.83
CA PRO A 281 13.28 5.00 -15.49
C PRO A 281 13.55 4.96 -17.00
N ASP A 282 12.66 5.58 -17.78
CA ASP A 282 12.67 5.53 -19.24
C ASP A 282 12.94 6.92 -19.85
N PRO A 283 14.04 7.11 -20.61
CA PRO A 283 14.34 8.39 -21.27
C PRO A 283 13.32 8.79 -22.34
N ARG A 284 12.44 7.88 -22.79
CA ARG A 284 11.31 8.23 -23.67
C ARG A 284 10.29 9.12 -22.96
N ALA A 285 10.15 9.02 -21.64
CA ALA A 285 9.20 9.81 -20.87
C ALA A 285 9.49 11.32 -20.90
N PRO A 286 10.69 11.82 -20.52
CA PRO A 286 10.99 13.24 -20.62
C PRO A 286 10.93 13.77 -22.08
N ARG A 287 11.27 12.96 -23.09
CA ARG A 287 11.09 13.33 -24.51
C ARG A 287 9.61 13.53 -24.86
N ALA A 288 8.76 12.61 -24.42
CA ALA A 288 7.31 12.73 -24.61
C ALA A 288 6.74 13.95 -23.87
N MET A 289 7.18 14.21 -22.64
CA MET A 289 6.79 15.40 -21.88
C MET A 289 7.15 16.69 -22.63
N ALA A 290 8.36 16.79 -23.18
CA ALA A 290 8.79 17.91 -24.00
C ALA A 290 7.95 18.05 -25.28
N ALA A 291 7.68 16.93 -25.97
CA ALA A 291 6.91 16.91 -27.20
C ALA A 291 5.42 17.26 -27.03
N LEU A 292 4.89 17.14 -25.80
CA LEU A 292 3.55 17.58 -25.42
C LEU A 292 3.50 19.06 -25.00
N GLY A 293 4.62 19.64 -24.56
CA GLY A 293 4.71 21.06 -24.20
C GLY A 293 3.98 21.44 -22.91
N TRP A 294 3.69 20.48 -22.02
CA TRP A 294 2.97 20.78 -20.77
C TRP A 294 3.94 21.17 -19.67
N THR A 295 3.93 22.44 -19.29
CA THR A 295 4.79 23.01 -18.24
C THR A 295 4.58 22.38 -16.87
N ASP A 296 3.43 21.74 -16.64
CA ASP A 296 3.11 20.98 -15.42
C ASP A 296 4.13 19.85 -15.13
N PHE A 297 4.89 19.40 -16.13
CA PHE A 297 5.93 18.39 -15.96
C PHE A 297 7.22 18.93 -15.31
N LEU A 298 7.44 20.24 -15.32
CA LEU A 298 8.71 20.85 -14.88
C LEU A 298 9.12 20.45 -13.45
N PRO A 299 8.23 20.48 -12.42
CA PRO A 299 8.62 20.11 -11.07
C PRO A 299 9.14 18.67 -10.97
N ALA A 300 8.47 17.72 -11.62
CA ALA A 300 8.87 16.31 -11.62
C ALA A 300 10.18 16.08 -12.39
N LEU A 301 10.37 16.77 -13.52
CA LEU A 301 11.61 16.73 -14.30
C LEU A 301 12.80 17.27 -13.50
N GLN A 302 12.62 18.41 -12.81
CA GLN A 302 13.64 19.02 -11.97
C GLN A 302 14.04 18.13 -10.79
N GLU A 303 13.05 17.51 -10.13
CA GLU A 303 13.30 16.56 -9.05
C GLU A 303 14.05 15.31 -9.55
N ALA A 304 13.55 14.68 -10.61
CA ALA A 304 14.14 13.45 -11.18
C ALA A 304 15.59 13.67 -11.66
N ARG A 305 15.94 14.90 -12.06
CA ARG A 305 17.27 15.22 -12.58
C ARG A 305 18.41 14.91 -11.61
N ALA A 306 18.17 15.04 -10.30
CA ALA A 306 19.19 14.85 -9.27
C ALA A 306 19.74 13.41 -9.22
N GLY A 307 18.89 12.42 -9.52
CA GLY A 307 19.26 10.99 -9.55
C GLY A 307 19.56 10.43 -10.95
N ALA A 308 19.28 11.19 -12.01
CA ALA A 308 19.41 10.72 -13.37
C ALA A 308 20.86 10.70 -13.86
N THR A 309 21.21 9.69 -14.67
CA THR A 309 22.51 9.56 -15.34
C THR A 309 22.35 9.18 -16.81
N GLY A 310 23.42 9.33 -17.59
CA GLY A 310 23.46 8.89 -18.99
C GLY A 310 22.37 9.51 -19.86
N GLU A 311 21.71 8.66 -20.66
CA GLU A 311 20.66 9.09 -21.60
C GLU A 311 19.44 9.70 -20.90
N LEU A 312 19.08 9.24 -19.70
CA LEU A 312 17.98 9.80 -18.94
C LEU A 312 18.25 11.24 -18.54
N ALA A 313 19.44 11.53 -18.02
CA ALA A 313 19.84 12.89 -17.64
C ALA A 313 19.79 13.85 -18.84
N GLN A 314 20.32 13.41 -20.00
CA GLN A 314 20.29 14.20 -21.23
C GLN A 314 18.86 14.48 -21.70
N ALA A 315 17.98 13.47 -21.64
CA ALA A 315 16.59 13.64 -22.03
C ALA A 315 15.83 14.58 -21.10
N ILE A 316 16.09 14.52 -19.78
CA ILE A 316 15.51 15.46 -18.79
C ILE A 316 16.01 16.88 -19.04
N ASP A 317 17.32 17.09 -19.23
CA ASP A 317 17.90 18.42 -19.46
C ASP A 317 17.30 19.07 -20.72
N GLN A 318 17.15 18.29 -21.81
CA GLN A 318 16.51 18.76 -23.04
C GLN A 318 15.01 19.07 -22.84
N ALA A 319 14.31 18.27 -22.04
CA ALA A 319 12.89 18.49 -21.77
C ALA A 319 12.68 19.76 -20.95
N ILE A 320 13.49 19.99 -19.91
CA ILE A 320 13.45 21.21 -19.11
C ILE A 320 13.71 22.44 -19.98
N ALA A 321 14.76 22.41 -20.81
CA ALA A 321 15.09 23.53 -21.69
C ALA A 321 13.95 23.89 -22.65
N THR A 322 13.33 22.88 -23.28
CA THR A 322 12.18 23.05 -24.19
C THR A 322 10.97 23.66 -23.46
N LEU A 323 10.62 23.12 -22.30
CA LEU A 323 9.43 23.58 -21.57
C LEU A 323 9.61 24.97 -20.94
N GLN A 324 10.84 25.36 -20.62
CA GLN A 324 11.14 26.70 -20.14
C GLN A 324 11.09 27.74 -21.26
N SER A 325 11.58 27.42 -22.47
CA SER A 325 11.52 28.35 -23.61
C SER A 325 10.11 28.65 -24.10
N ASP A 326 9.18 27.72 -23.87
CA ASP A 326 7.77 27.88 -24.26
C ASP A 326 6.94 28.63 -23.20
N SER A 327 7.54 28.95 -22.03
CA SER A 327 6.90 29.68 -20.93
C SER A 327 7.17 31.19 -20.95
N ASP A 328 8.14 31.64 -21.77
CA ASP A 328 8.55 33.04 -21.96
C ASP A 328 7.80 33.70 -23.15
#